data_AF-A0A816SLV2-F1
#
_entry.id   AF-A0A816SLV2-F1
#
_cell.length_a   1.000
_cell.length_b   1.000
_cell.length_c   1.000
_cell.angle_alpha   90.00
_cell.angle_beta   90.00
_cell.angle_gamma   90.00
#
_symmetry.space_group_name_H-M   'P 1'
#
loop_
_entity.id
_entity.type
_entity.pdbx_description
1 polymer ?
#
loop_
_entity_poly.entity_id
_entity_poly.type
_entity_poly.pdbx_seq_one_letter_code
_entity_poly.pdbx_strand_id
1 'polypeptide(L)'
;MSNQLVSSCIALMVLFSVLLISPKTEAQQRCTKVIAPETQCLLLNCREECFKTLNGFGTCVENPPGSENYTCNCMYNCPRPPPPPADDHVK
;
A
#
# COMPACT_ATOMS: atom_id res chain seq x y z
N MET A 1 4.86 -3.77 -49.77
CA MET A 1 5.04 -4.41 -48.44
C MET A 1 5.65 -3.51 -47.36
N SER A 2 6.10 -2.28 -47.64
CA SER A 2 6.70 -1.38 -46.63
C SER A 2 5.67 -0.70 -45.71
N ASN A 3 4.56 -0.20 -46.27
CA ASN A 3 3.59 0.63 -45.52
C ASN A 3 2.85 -0.13 -44.41
N GLN A 4 2.60 -1.43 -44.60
CA GLN A 4 1.98 -2.31 -43.60
C GLN A 4 2.92 -2.51 -42.39
N LEU A 5 4.23 -2.64 -42.64
CA LEU A 5 5.24 -2.77 -41.59
C LEU A 5 5.40 -1.46 -40.82
N VAL A 6 5.41 -0.31 -41.52
CA VAL A 6 5.49 1.01 -40.87
C VAL A 6 4.26 1.26 -39.97
N SER A 7 3.06 0.97 -40.47
CA SER A 7 1.82 1.10 -39.69
C SER A 7 1.84 0.22 -38.43
N SER A 8 2.26 -1.05 -38.57
CA SER A 8 2.40 -1.98 -37.46
C SER A 8 3.42 -1.52 -36.41
N CYS A 9 4.59 -1.04 -36.85
CA CYS A 9 5.62 -0.52 -35.96
C CYS A 9 5.13 0.71 -35.18
N ILE A 10 4.42 1.64 -35.84
CA ILE A 10 3.86 2.82 -35.16
C ILE A 10 2.82 2.38 -34.12
N ALA A 11 1.93 1.45 -34.47
CA ALA A 11 0.93 0.93 -33.53
C ALA A 11 1.56 0.29 -32.29
N LEU A 12 2.63 -0.50 -32.48
CA LEU A 12 3.40 -1.11 -31.39
C LEU A 12 4.06 -0.06 -30.49
N MET A 13 4.70 0.96 -31.07
CA MET A 13 5.36 2.03 -30.29
C MET A 13 4.37 2.83 -29.45
N VAL A 14 3.17 3.09 -29.99
CA VAL A 14 2.09 3.76 -29.25
C VAL A 14 1.61 2.89 -28.09
N LEU A 15 1.41 1.59 -28.32
CA LEU A 15 1.00 0.65 -27.27
C LEU A 15 2.03 0.60 -26.12
N PHE A 16 3.31 0.51 -26.45
CA PHE A 16 4.39 0.49 -25.44
C PHE A 16 4.49 1.82 -24.67
N SER A 17 4.25 2.96 -25.33
CA SER A 17 4.28 4.27 -24.67
C SER A 17 3.25 4.38 -23.54
N VAL A 18 2.05 3.82 -23.73
CA VAL A 18 1.01 3.79 -22.69
C VAL A 18 1.41 2.87 -21.52
N LEU A 19 2.06 1.75 -21.81
CA LEU A 19 2.50 0.79 -20.78
C LEU A 19 3.68 1.30 -19.94
N LEU A 20 4.54 2.13 -20.52
CA LEU A 20 5.71 2.71 -19.83
C LEU A 20 5.34 3.89 -18.94
N ILE A 21 4.19 4.52 -19.15
CA ILE A 21 3.63 5.52 -18.23
C ILE A 21 2.86 4.79 -17.12
N SER A 22 3.55 3.93 -16.37
CA SER A 22 3.07 3.57 -15.05
C SER A 22 3.57 4.68 -14.12
N PRO A 23 2.69 5.53 -13.55
CA PRO A 23 3.14 6.44 -12.52
C PRO A 23 3.81 5.57 -11.46
N LYS A 24 5.07 5.90 -11.11
CA LYS A 24 5.63 5.48 -9.84
C LYS A 24 4.71 6.07 -8.79
N THR A 25 3.67 5.33 -8.46
CA THR A 25 2.90 5.58 -7.27
C THR A 25 3.92 5.36 -6.18
N GLU A 26 4.35 6.45 -5.57
CA GLU A 26 4.91 6.44 -4.23
C GLU A 26 3.84 5.78 -3.37
N ALA A 27 3.76 4.45 -3.42
CA ALA A 27 2.80 3.67 -2.70
C ALA A 27 3.19 3.89 -1.26
N GLN A 28 2.52 4.86 -0.62
CA GLN A 28 2.82 5.24 0.74
C GLN A 28 2.80 3.98 1.58
N GLN A 29 3.98 3.59 2.09
CA GLN A 29 4.16 2.29 2.72
C GLN A 29 3.14 2.18 3.85
N ARG A 30 2.24 1.20 3.72
CA ARG A 30 1.21 0.94 4.73
C ARG A 30 1.74 -0.08 5.71
N CYS A 31 1.61 0.24 7.00
CA CYS A 31 1.94 -0.60 8.12
C CYS A 31 0.64 -1.12 8.75
N THR A 32 0.74 -2.28 9.40
CA THR A 32 -0.40 -2.94 10.04
C THR A 32 -0.09 -3.22 11.51
N LYS A 33 -1.03 -2.96 12.42
CA LYS A 33 -0.88 -3.24 13.86
C LYS A 33 -2.20 -3.72 14.48
N VAL A 34 -2.14 -4.78 15.29
CA VAL A 34 -3.26 -5.23 16.12
C VAL A 34 -3.23 -4.48 17.45
N ILE A 35 -4.33 -3.85 17.86
CA ILE A 35 -4.40 -3.06 19.11
C ILE A 35 -5.30 -3.67 20.19
N ALA A 36 -6.28 -4.51 19.82
CA ALA A 36 -7.16 -5.19 20.75
C ALA A 36 -7.26 -6.69 20.35
N PRO A 37 -6.39 -7.56 20.90
CA PRO A 37 -6.33 -8.97 20.51
C PRO A 37 -7.43 -9.85 21.13
N GLU A 38 -8.11 -9.39 22.20
CA GLU A 38 -8.92 -10.26 23.09
C GLU A 38 -10.35 -9.72 23.33
N THR A 39 -10.97 -9.07 22.35
CA THR A 39 -12.32 -8.50 22.51
C THR A 39 -13.20 -8.76 21.31
N GLN A 40 -14.52 -8.89 21.51
CA GLN A 40 -15.51 -8.79 20.43
C GLN A 40 -15.23 -7.49 19.65
N CYS A 41 -14.64 -7.62 18.46
CA CYS A 41 -14.21 -6.46 17.71
C CYS A 41 -15.42 -5.66 17.24
N LEU A 42 -15.68 -4.55 17.91
CA LEU A 42 -16.68 -3.59 17.51
C LEU A 42 -16.05 -2.64 16.49
N LEU A 43 -16.48 -2.73 15.22
CA LEU A 43 -15.88 -1.99 14.11
C LEU A 43 -15.79 -0.48 14.36
N LEU A 44 -16.80 0.08 15.02
CA LEU A 44 -16.87 1.51 15.35
C LEU A 44 -15.75 1.92 16.31
N ASN A 45 -15.57 1.16 17.41
CA ASN A 45 -14.50 1.39 18.37
C ASN A 45 -13.13 1.17 17.72
N CYS A 46 -12.98 0.11 16.93
CA CYS A 46 -11.74 -0.19 16.23
C CYS A 46 -11.31 0.95 15.30
N ARG A 47 -12.24 1.53 14.53
CA ARG A 47 -11.96 2.69 13.67
C ARG A 47 -11.53 3.91 14.48
N GLU A 48 -12.26 4.22 15.55
CA GLU A 48 -11.96 5.36 16.41
C GLU A 48 -10.59 5.21 17.07
N GLU A 49 -10.26 4.03 17.58
CA GLU A 49 -9.02 3.76 18.28
C GLU A 49 -7.82 3.77 17.34
N CYS A 50 -7.93 3.13 16.16
CA CYS A 50 -6.89 3.20 15.12
C CYS A 50 -6.67 4.64 14.62
N PHE A 51 -7.73 5.43 14.49
CA PHE A 51 -7.61 6.84 14.09
C PHE A 51 -6.89 7.65 15.17
N LYS A 52 -7.29 7.51 16.44
CA LYS A 52 -6.68 8.24 17.57
C LYS A 52 -5.22 7.86 17.81
N THR A 53 -4.87 6.58 17.70
CA THR A 53 -3.54 6.07 18.08
C THR A 53 -2.52 6.12 16.95
N LEU A 54 -2.94 5.90 15.71
CA LEU A 54 -2.04 5.70 14.57
C LEU A 54 -2.35 6.62 13.39
N ASN A 55 -3.39 7.49 13.50
CA ASN A 55 -3.96 8.21 12.36
C ASN A 55 -4.26 7.25 11.19
N GLY A 56 -4.74 6.05 11.55
CA GLY A 56 -4.95 4.91 10.66
C GLY A 56 -6.42 4.56 10.48
N PHE A 57 -6.65 3.52 9.68
CA PHE A 57 -7.96 2.93 9.43
C PHE A 57 -8.07 1.58 10.14
N GLY A 58 -9.11 1.40 10.95
CA GLY A 58 -9.38 0.15 11.67
C GLY A 58 -10.35 -0.78 10.96
N THR A 59 -10.05 -2.08 10.99
CA THR A 59 -10.93 -3.15 10.50
C THR A 59 -10.94 -4.33 11.46
N CYS A 60 -12.05 -5.05 11.53
CA CYS A 60 -12.17 -6.28 12.30
C CYS A 60 -11.85 -7.47 11.40
N VAL A 61 -10.88 -8.30 11.80
CA VAL A 61 -10.43 -9.47 11.03
C VAL A 61 -10.47 -10.70 11.93
N GLU A 62 -10.98 -11.80 11.41
CA GLU A 62 -10.98 -13.10 12.10
C GLU A 62 -9.57 -13.50 12.50
N ASN A 63 -9.40 -13.94 13.76
CA ASN A 63 -8.13 -14.42 14.25
C ASN A 63 -8.33 -15.45 15.39
N PRO A 64 -8.00 -16.74 15.16
CA PRO A 64 -7.51 -17.32 13.90
C PRO A 64 -8.58 -17.35 12.80
N PRO A 65 -8.19 -17.49 11.51
CA PRO A 65 -9.14 -17.60 10.40
C PRO A 65 -10.14 -18.74 10.60
N GLY A 66 -11.43 -18.50 10.34
CA GLY A 66 -12.48 -19.49 10.55
C GLY A 66 -12.90 -19.66 12.01
N SER A 67 -12.50 -18.75 12.91
CA SER A 67 -13.03 -18.66 14.27
C SER A 67 -14.06 -17.53 14.38
N GLU A 68 -14.86 -17.56 15.45
CA GLU A 68 -15.77 -16.46 15.81
C GLU A 68 -15.06 -15.28 16.50
N ASN A 69 -13.73 -15.36 16.66
CA ASN A 69 -12.93 -14.33 17.29
C ASN A 69 -12.45 -13.34 16.24
N TYR A 70 -12.73 -12.06 16.47
CA TYR A 70 -12.29 -10.97 15.62
C TYR A 70 -11.34 -10.07 16.39
N THR A 71 -10.28 -9.63 15.72
CA THR A 71 -9.29 -8.71 16.27
C THR A 71 -9.32 -7.39 15.52
N CYS A 72 -9.06 -6.30 16.24
CA CYS A 72 -8.96 -4.98 15.63
C CYS A 72 -7.58 -4.79 14.96
N ASN A 73 -7.59 -4.63 13.65
CA ASN A 73 -6.43 -4.47 12.78
C ASN A 73 -6.38 -3.03 12.24
N CYS A 74 -5.32 -2.29 12.55
CA CYS A 74 -5.11 -0.93 12.08
C CYS A 74 -4.15 -0.89 10.90
N MET A 75 -4.59 -0.31 9.77
CA MET A 75 -3.73 0.06 8.64
C MET A 75 -3.39 1.54 8.72
N TYR A 76 -2.11 1.89 8.72
CA TYR A 76 -1.64 3.27 8.88
C TYR A 76 -0.43 3.54 8.00
N ASN A 77 -0.06 4.80 7.83
CA ASN A 77 1.16 5.15 7.11
C ASN A 77 2.37 4.84 7.99
N CYS A 78 3.31 4.05 7.46
CA CYS A 78 4.54 3.79 8.18
C CYS A 78 5.28 5.12 8.43
N PRO A 79 5.93 5.29 9.59
CA PRO A 79 6.89 6.37 9.76
C PRO A 79 7.96 6.24 8.67
N ARG A 80 8.24 7.33 7.96
CA ARG A 80 9.34 7.33 6.98
C ARG A 80 10.63 7.00 7.75
N PRO A 81 11.41 6.00 7.30
CA PRO A 81 12.75 5.84 7.84
C PRO A 81 13.52 7.16 7.63
N PRO A 82 14.42 7.53 8.56
CA PRO A 82 15.27 8.69 8.34
C PRO A 82 16.03 8.50 7.01
N PRO A 83 16.23 9.58 6.24
CA PRO A 83 17.04 9.48 5.03
C PRO A 83 18.41 8.89 5.40
N PRO A 84 18.97 8.00 4.57
CA PRO A 84 20.34 7.53 4.80
C PRO A 84 21.27 8.74 4.91
N PRO A 85 22.30 8.68 5.78
CA PRO A 85 23.31 9.74 5.82
C PRO A 85 23.83 9.96 4.41
N ALA A 86 23.95 11.22 3.99
CA ALA A 86 24.52 11.55 2.70
C ALA A 86 25.89 10.89 2.59
N ASP A 87 26.03 9.99 1.62
CA ASP A 87 27.27 9.30 1.33
C ASP A 87 28.26 10.35 0.81
N ASP A 88 29.18 10.80 1.67
CA ASP A 88 30.32 11.64 1.31
C ASP A 88 31.32 10.75 0.54
N HIS A 89 30.95 10.36 -0.68
CA HIS A 89 31.90 9.88 -1.67
C HIS A 89 32.71 11.07 -2.20
N VAL A 90 33.56 11.62 -1.33
CA VAL A 90 34.72 12.42 -1.71
C VAL A 90 35.96 11.70 -1.18
N LYS A 91 36.51 10.80 -1.99
CA LYS A 91 37.97 10.66 -2.13
C LYS A 91 38.37 9.97 -3.43
#